data_AF-Q81WC3-F1
#
_entry.id   AF-Q81WC3-F1
#
_cell.length_a   1.000
_cell.length_b   1.000
_cell.length_c   1.000
_cell.angle_alpha   90.00
_cell.angle_beta   90.00
_cell.angle_gamma   90.00
#
_symmetry.space_group_name_H-M   'P 1'
#
loop_
_entity.id
_entity.type
_entity.pdbx_description
1 polymer ?
#
loop_
_entity_poly.entity_id
_entity_poly.type
_entity_poly.pdbx_seq_one_letter_code
_entity_poly.pdbx_strand_id
1 'polypeptide(L)'
;MFNHVTVLLKETVDGLDIKPDGTYVDCTLGGGGHSSYLLSQLTEGGRLIAFDQDEIAIQNAKEKFSSYGEQFITVKSNFRYLSEKLQELGITEVDGILFDLGVSSPQLDTPERGFSYHHDAPLDMRMDQDAPLTAYDVVNSWSYEQLVRIFFQYGEEKFSKQIARKIEAYRENKAIETTGELVELIKEGIPAPARRTGGHPAKRVFQAIRIAVNDELKVFEEALESAIEMVKPGGRVSVITFHSLEDRICKTTFKRNSTTPQLPPGLPIIPDEFKPKLKLITRKPILPSDIELEENNRARSAKLRIAEKR
;
A
#
# COMPACT_ATOMS: atom_id res chain seq x y z
N MET A 1 9.30 -7.25 -23.04
CA MET A 1 8.62 -7.94 -21.94
C MET A 1 9.27 -7.44 -20.66
N PHE A 2 8.63 -6.51 -19.94
CA PHE A 2 9.20 -6.03 -18.68
C PHE A 2 9.17 -7.19 -17.68
N ASN A 3 10.34 -7.70 -17.32
CA ASN A 3 10.45 -8.71 -16.28
C ASN A 3 10.23 -7.98 -14.96
N HIS A 4 9.00 -8.01 -14.44
CA HIS A 4 8.70 -7.33 -13.19
C HIS A 4 9.33 -8.10 -12.04
N VAL A 5 10.34 -7.50 -11.41
CA VAL A 5 10.93 -8.00 -10.17
C VAL A 5 10.08 -7.51 -9.00
N THR A 6 9.64 -8.46 -8.17
CA THR A 6 8.88 -8.16 -6.95
C THR A 6 9.79 -7.54 -5.90
N VAL A 7 9.34 -6.42 -5.32
CA VAL A 7 10.12 -5.65 -4.34
C VAL A 7 10.25 -6.42 -3.03
N LEU A 8 11.47 -6.52 -2.50
CA LEU A 8 11.78 -7.17 -1.22
C LEU A 8 11.13 -8.55 -1.07
N LEU A 9 11.08 -9.33 -2.16
CA LEU A 9 10.31 -10.57 -2.26
C LEU A 9 10.62 -11.54 -1.11
N LYS A 10 11.91 -11.87 -0.95
CA LYS A 10 12.36 -12.86 0.02
C LYS A 10 12.29 -12.31 1.43
N GLU A 11 12.77 -11.09 1.63
CA GLU A 11 12.79 -10.42 2.92
C GLU A 11 11.39 -10.30 3.52
N THR A 12 10.38 -10.08 2.68
CA THR A 12 8.98 -9.93 3.10
C THR A 12 8.34 -11.26 3.48
N VAL A 13 8.50 -12.28 2.63
CA VAL A 13 7.88 -13.60 2.82
C VAL A 13 8.63 -14.41 3.88
N ASP A 14 9.95 -14.50 3.80
CA ASP A 14 10.78 -15.19 4.81
C ASP A 14 10.65 -14.48 6.18
N GLY A 15 10.44 -13.15 6.15
CA GLY A 15 10.15 -12.33 7.31
C GLY A 15 8.95 -12.81 8.13
N LEU A 16 7.98 -13.49 7.51
CA LEU A 16 6.79 -14.04 8.17
C LEU A 16 7.07 -15.29 9.02
N ASP A 17 8.27 -15.89 8.94
CA ASP A 17 8.59 -17.14 9.64
C ASP A 17 7.64 -18.27 9.24
N ILE A 18 7.64 -18.60 7.94
CA ILE A 18 6.64 -19.49 7.34
C ILE A 18 6.66 -20.87 8.00
N LYS A 19 5.48 -21.30 8.45
CA LYS A 19 5.12 -22.66 8.81
C LYS A 19 4.47 -23.27 7.56
N PRO A 20 4.98 -24.40 7.03
CA PRO A 20 4.46 -24.94 5.76
C PRO A 20 2.97 -25.28 5.77
N ASP A 21 2.41 -25.65 6.93
CA ASP A 21 0.98 -25.95 7.12
C ASP A 21 0.18 -24.74 7.65
N GLY A 22 0.76 -23.53 7.63
CA GLY A 22 0.16 -22.31 8.18
C GLY A 22 -0.90 -21.68 7.27
N THR A 23 -1.70 -20.78 7.82
CA THR A 23 -2.62 -19.94 7.04
C THR A 23 -2.07 -18.52 6.92
N TYR A 24 -1.93 -18.01 5.70
CA TYR A 24 -1.34 -16.71 5.42
C TYR A 24 -2.27 -15.81 4.63
N VAL A 25 -2.05 -14.50 4.74
CA VAL A 25 -2.81 -13.50 3.98
C VAL A 25 -1.86 -12.58 3.22
N ASP A 26 -2.09 -12.43 1.93
CA ASP A 26 -1.52 -11.37 1.10
C ASP A 26 -2.59 -10.29 0.93
N CYS A 27 -2.42 -9.13 1.57
CA CYS A 27 -3.43 -8.07 1.50
C CYS A 27 -3.39 -7.27 0.19
N THR A 28 -2.39 -7.49 -0.67
CA THR A 28 -2.08 -6.67 -1.84
C THR A 28 -1.53 -7.55 -2.97
N LEU A 29 -2.36 -8.48 -3.45
CA LEU A 29 -1.99 -9.52 -4.42
C LEU A 29 -1.22 -8.98 -5.64
N GLY A 30 -1.73 -7.93 -6.28
CA GLY A 30 -1.11 -7.25 -7.41
C GLY A 30 -0.70 -8.22 -8.53
N GLY A 31 0.60 -8.31 -8.80
CA GLY A 31 1.15 -9.24 -9.80
C GLY A 31 1.33 -10.69 -9.31
N GLY A 32 1.00 -10.97 -8.04
CA GLY A 32 1.15 -12.28 -7.40
C GLY A 32 2.61 -12.68 -7.22
N GLY A 33 3.50 -11.72 -6.98
CA GLY A 33 4.93 -11.98 -6.74
C GLY A 33 5.17 -12.65 -5.40
N HIS A 34 4.81 -11.95 -4.31
CA HIS A 34 4.91 -12.48 -2.95
C HIS A 34 4.03 -13.71 -2.76
N SER A 35 2.78 -13.68 -3.24
CA SER A 35 1.89 -14.85 -3.25
C SER A 35 2.52 -16.09 -3.89
N SER A 36 3.19 -15.95 -5.05
CA SER A 36 3.84 -17.08 -5.72
C SER A 36 4.99 -17.66 -4.89
N TYR A 37 5.80 -16.81 -4.26
CA TYR A 37 6.90 -17.29 -3.44
C TYR A 37 6.38 -17.90 -2.14
N LEU A 38 5.38 -17.29 -1.50
CA LEU A 38 4.75 -17.82 -0.28
C LEU A 38 4.14 -19.20 -0.54
N LEU A 39 3.34 -19.37 -1.59
CA LEU A 39 2.76 -20.67 -1.97
C LEU A 39 3.83 -21.74 -2.19
N SER A 40 5.01 -21.38 -2.72
CA SER A 40 6.12 -22.32 -2.90
C SER A 40 6.73 -22.83 -1.58
N GLN A 41 6.46 -22.16 -0.46
CA GLN A 41 6.93 -22.55 0.87
C GLN A 41 5.88 -23.36 1.65
N LEU A 42 4.66 -23.52 1.13
CA LEU A 42 3.58 -24.25 1.79
C LEU A 42 3.51 -25.71 1.31
N THR A 43 3.07 -26.58 2.21
CA THR A 43 2.64 -27.96 1.89
C THR A 43 1.15 -27.95 1.53
N GLU A 44 0.56 -29.10 1.18
CA GLU A 44 -0.88 -29.23 0.97
C GLU A 44 -1.76 -28.82 2.17
N GLY A 45 -1.19 -28.77 3.39
CA GLY A 45 -1.91 -28.34 4.59
C GLY A 45 -1.95 -26.82 4.78
N GLY A 46 -1.08 -26.07 4.09
CA GLY A 46 -1.02 -24.62 4.18
C GLY A 46 -2.11 -23.94 3.36
N ARG A 47 -2.44 -22.69 3.67
CA ARG A 47 -3.39 -21.88 2.90
C ARG A 47 -2.90 -20.45 2.70
N LEU A 48 -3.20 -19.88 1.55
CA LEU A 48 -2.99 -18.47 1.26
C LEU A 48 -4.31 -17.82 0.82
N ILE A 49 -4.70 -16.76 1.53
CA ILE A 49 -5.83 -15.91 1.18
C ILE A 49 -5.27 -14.61 0.62
N ALA A 50 -5.60 -14.26 -0.61
CA ALA A 50 -5.07 -13.07 -1.27
C ALA A 50 -6.17 -12.07 -1.58
N PHE A 51 -6.02 -10.84 -1.07
CA PHE A 51 -6.92 -9.72 -1.31
C PHE A 51 -6.40 -8.88 -2.47
N ASP A 52 -7.31 -8.48 -3.34
CA ASP A 52 -7.10 -7.36 -4.25
C ASP A 52 -8.43 -6.66 -4.51
N GLN A 53 -8.36 -5.39 -4.85
CA GLN A 53 -9.51 -4.60 -5.30
C GLN A 53 -9.65 -4.66 -6.83
N ASP A 54 -8.55 -4.94 -7.52
CA ASP A 54 -8.46 -4.94 -8.97
C ASP A 54 -8.90 -6.30 -9.53
N GLU A 55 -10.03 -6.31 -10.25
CA GLU A 55 -10.55 -7.52 -10.89
C GLU A 55 -9.50 -8.18 -11.80
N ILE A 56 -8.69 -7.39 -12.50
CA ILE A 56 -7.66 -7.91 -13.41
C ILE A 56 -6.60 -8.69 -12.61
N ALA A 57 -6.19 -8.19 -11.44
CA ALA A 57 -5.25 -8.89 -10.56
C ALA A 57 -5.85 -10.21 -10.06
N ILE A 58 -7.12 -10.21 -9.65
CA ILE A 58 -7.83 -11.39 -9.18
C ILE A 58 -7.92 -12.46 -10.28
N GLN A 59 -8.33 -12.09 -11.50
CA GLN A 59 -8.49 -13.04 -12.60
C GLN A 59 -7.15 -13.64 -13.04
N ASN A 60 -6.12 -12.79 -13.18
CA ASN A 60 -4.77 -13.25 -13.51
C ASN A 60 -4.22 -14.22 -12.45
N ALA A 61 -4.47 -13.96 -11.17
CA ALA A 61 -4.04 -14.85 -10.10
C ALA A 61 -4.80 -16.18 -10.07
N LYS A 62 -6.11 -16.18 -10.34
CA LYS A 62 -6.90 -17.42 -10.46
C LYS A 62 -6.38 -18.32 -11.56
N GLU A 63 -6.00 -17.76 -12.71
CA GLU A 63 -5.38 -18.52 -13.80
C GLU A 63 -3.99 -19.03 -13.39
N LYS A 64 -3.13 -18.11 -12.92
CA LYS A 64 -1.73 -18.39 -12.55
C LYS A 64 -1.59 -19.44 -11.44
N PHE A 65 -2.48 -19.42 -10.46
CA PHE A 65 -2.43 -20.29 -9.28
C PHE A 65 -3.50 -21.39 -9.29
N SER A 66 -4.13 -21.65 -10.44
CA SER A 66 -5.18 -22.66 -10.60
C SER A 66 -4.78 -24.06 -10.11
N SER A 67 -3.51 -24.44 -10.22
CA SER A 67 -2.98 -25.73 -9.75
C SER A 67 -3.01 -25.91 -8.24
N TYR A 68 -3.12 -24.83 -7.46
CA TYR A 68 -3.16 -24.89 -5.99
C TYR A 68 -4.57 -25.19 -5.44
N GLY A 69 -5.62 -25.11 -6.28
CA GLY A 69 -6.98 -25.42 -5.86
C GLY A 69 -7.42 -24.65 -4.61
N GLU A 70 -7.96 -25.35 -3.61
CA GLU A 70 -8.49 -24.75 -2.38
C GLU A 70 -7.43 -24.17 -1.43
N GLN A 71 -6.14 -24.48 -1.65
CA GLN A 71 -5.06 -23.86 -0.89
C GLN A 71 -4.95 -22.35 -1.16
N PHE A 72 -5.33 -21.90 -2.36
CA PHE A 72 -5.27 -20.49 -2.74
C PHE A 72 -6.67 -19.90 -2.92
N ILE A 73 -7.01 -18.93 -2.08
CA ILE A 73 -8.33 -18.26 -2.10
C ILE A 73 -8.12 -16.79 -2.43
N THR A 74 -8.72 -16.32 -3.52
CA THR A 74 -8.76 -14.89 -3.85
C THR A 74 -10.00 -14.22 -3.26
N VAL A 75 -9.84 -13.06 -2.64
CA VAL A 75 -10.94 -12.21 -2.16
C VAL A 75 -10.89 -10.88 -2.91
N LYS A 76 -11.87 -10.63 -3.80
CA LYS A 76 -12.02 -9.30 -4.41
C LYS A 76 -12.62 -8.35 -3.39
N SER A 77 -11.78 -7.64 -2.65
CA SER A 77 -12.20 -6.69 -1.62
C SER A 77 -11.05 -5.76 -1.27
N ASN A 78 -11.38 -4.55 -0.85
CA ASN A 78 -10.44 -3.71 -0.13
C ASN A 78 -10.04 -4.40 1.20
N PHE A 79 -8.74 -4.44 1.48
CA PHE A 79 -8.21 -5.07 2.69
C PHE A 79 -8.61 -4.33 3.98
N ARG A 80 -9.28 -3.17 3.92
CA ARG A 80 -9.97 -2.56 5.07
C ARG A 80 -10.99 -3.51 5.71
N TYR A 81 -11.56 -4.41 4.91
CA TYR A 81 -12.53 -5.41 5.35
C TYR A 81 -11.87 -6.75 5.73
N LEU A 82 -10.56 -6.76 6.01
CA LEU A 82 -9.76 -7.95 6.28
C LEU A 82 -10.43 -8.90 7.30
N SER A 83 -10.83 -8.38 8.46
CA SER A 83 -11.44 -9.18 9.52
C SER A 83 -12.80 -9.76 9.13
N GLU A 84 -13.67 -8.93 8.55
CA GLU A 84 -14.98 -9.35 8.06
C GLU A 84 -14.86 -10.47 7.02
N LYS A 85 -13.99 -10.28 6.01
CA LYS A 85 -13.86 -11.23 4.90
C LYS A 85 -13.19 -12.53 5.30
N LEU A 86 -12.25 -12.49 6.25
CA LEU A 86 -11.69 -13.72 6.79
C LEU A 86 -12.70 -14.47 7.67
N GLN A 87 -13.54 -13.77 8.44
CA GLN A 87 -14.63 -14.40 9.19
C GLN A 87 -15.68 -15.05 8.29
N GLU A 88 -16.02 -14.44 7.14
CA GLU A 88 -16.87 -15.05 6.11
C GLU A 88 -16.31 -16.38 5.58
N LEU A 89 -14.97 -16.50 5.54
CA LEU A 89 -14.26 -17.74 5.18
C LEU A 89 -14.08 -18.70 6.37
N GLY A 90 -14.65 -18.39 7.54
CA GLY A 90 -14.48 -19.18 8.77
C GLY A 90 -13.08 -19.09 9.38
N ILE A 91 -12.30 -18.06 9.05
CA ILE A 91 -10.94 -17.85 9.53
C ILE A 91 -10.94 -16.75 10.59
N THR A 92 -10.68 -17.13 11.83
CA THR A 92 -10.59 -16.19 12.96
C THR A 92 -9.17 -15.72 13.25
N GLU A 93 -8.18 -16.52 12.87
CA GLU A 93 -6.76 -16.24 13.13
C GLU A 93 -5.85 -16.85 12.05
N VAL A 94 -4.70 -16.21 11.82
CA VAL A 94 -3.74 -16.59 10.77
C VAL A 94 -2.29 -16.58 11.27
N ASP A 95 -1.40 -17.28 10.60
CA ASP A 95 0.02 -17.41 10.96
C ASP A 95 0.86 -16.23 10.44
N GLY A 96 0.43 -15.55 9.39
CA GLY A 96 1.06 -14.31 8.97
C GLY A 96 0.27 -13.51 7.94
N ILE A 97 0.54 -12.22 7.88
CA ILE A 97 -0.11 -11.27 6.98
C ILE A 97 0.96 -10.37 6.35
N LEU A 98 0.92 -10.18 5.04
CA LEU A 98 1.79 -9.24 4.34
C LEU A 98 1.01 -8.12 3.64
N PHE A 99 1.63 -6.94 3.59
CA PHE A 99 1.18 -5.77 2.85
C PHE A 99 2.34 -5.29 1.97
N ASP A 100 2.14 -5.22 0.67
CA ASP A 100 2.97 -4.52 -0.31
C ASP A 100 2.20 -3.27 -0.77
N LEU A 101 2.30 -2.19 0.00
CA LEU A 101 1.47 -1.01 -0.22
C LEU A 101 1.81 -0.29 -1.53
N GLY A 102 0.86 0.48 -2.04
CA GLY A 102 1.08 1.31 -3.21
C GLY A 102 0.48 0.73 -4.48
N VAL A 103 0.96 1.21 -5.63
CA VAL A 103 0.41 0.88 -6.94
C VAL A 103 1.11 -0.36 -7.49
N SER A 104 0.34 -1.31 -8.00
CA SER A 104 0.90 -2.49 -8.65
C SER A 104 1.53 -2.14 -10.01
N SER A 105 2.47 -2.96 -10.47
CA SER A 105 3.08 -2.77 -11.78
C SER A 105 2.07 -2.75 -12.92
N PRO A 106 1.09 -3.68 -13.03
CA PRO A 106 0.06 -3.61 -14.06
C PRO A 106 -0.71 -2.28 -14.08
N GLN A 107 -0.98 -1.69 -12.92
CA GLN A 107 -1.65 -0.39 -12.80
C GLN A 107 -0.79 0.78 -13.30
N LEU A 108 0.53 0.73 -13.09
CA LEU A 108 1.47 1.72 -13.63
C LEU A 108 1.74 1.54 -15.13
N ASP A 109 1.75 0.29 -15.58
CA ASP A 109 2.12 -0.11 -16.94
C ASP A 109 0.94 -0.07 -17.93
N THR A 110 -0.28 0.12 -17.44
CA THR A 110 -1.51 0.30 -18.24
C THR A 110 -1.88 1.80 -18.25
N PRO A 111 -1.56 2.56 -19.31
CA PRO A 111 -1.76 4.01 -19.33
C PRO A 111 -3.17 4.44 -18.96
N GLU A 112 -4.19 3.71 -19.42
CA GLU A 112 -5.62 4.00 -19.23
C GLU A 112 -6.03 4.02 -17.75
N ARG A 113 -5.22 3.44 -16.85
CA ARG A 113 -5.44 3.49 -15.40
C ARG A 113 -5.08 4.83 -14.77
N GLY A 114 -4.38 5.71 -15.51
CA GLY A 114 -4.13 7.10 -15.10
C GLY A 114 -3.16 7.29 -13.93
N PHE A 115 -2.48 6.24 -13.45
CA PHE A 115 -1.52 6.35 -12.34
C PHE A 115 -0.18 6.99 -12.74
N SER A 116 0.15 6.97 -14.03
CA SER A 116 1.42 7.47 -14.55
C SER A 116 1.30 8.91 -15.05
N TYR A 117 2.32 9.72 -14.77
CA TYR A 117 2.50 11.06 -15.34
C TYR A 117 3.44 11.06 -16.56
N HIS A 118 3.88 9.89 -17.03
CA HIS A 118 4.75 9.75 -18.20
C HIS A 118 3.98 9.59 -19.52
N HIS A 119 2.71 9.20 -19.44
CA HIS A 119 1.83 9.02 -20.58
C HIS A 119 0.57 9.86 -20.39
N ASP A 120 0.06 10.39 -21.49
CA ASP A 120 -1.20 11.11 -21.50
C ASP A 120 -2.35 10.09 -21.52
N ALA A 121 -3.24 10.18 -20.55
CA ALA A 121 -4.30 9.21 -20.31
C ALA A 121 -5.45 9.84 -19.50
N PRO A 122 -6.63 9.21 -19.43
CA PRO A 122 -7.71 9.66 -18.56
C PRO A 122 -7.31 9.75 -17.08
N LEU A 123 -7.88 10.71 -16.37
CA LEU A 123 -7.69 10.88 -14.91
C LEU A 123 -8.52 9.86 -14.12
N ASP A 124 -8.15 8.58 -14.14
CA ASP A 124 -8.83 7.54 -13.34
C ASP A 124 -8.21 7.37 -11.94
N MET A 125 -7.01 6.79 -11.84
CA MET A 125 -6.28 6.48 -10.60
C MET A 125 -7.03 5.62 -9.58
N ARG A 126 -8.12 4.93 -9.94
CA ARG A 126 -8.78 3.97 -9.03
C ARG A 126 -8.09 2.61 -9.07
N MET A 127 -7.83 2.06 -7.88
CA MET A 127 -7.42 0.67 -7.71
C MET A 127 -8.58 -0.28 -7.98
N ASP A 128 -9.78 0.07 -7.48
CA ASP A 128 -11.05 -0.57 -7.82
C ASP A 128 -11.78 0.22 -8.91
N GLN A 129 -11.93 -0.34 -10.11
CA GLN A 129 -12.64 0.36 -11.20
C GLN A 129 -14.15 0.50 -10.95
N ASP A 130 -14.70 -0.23 -9.97
CA ASP A 130 -16.08 -0.10 -9.53
C ASP A 130 -16.26 1.05 -8.49
N ALA A 131 -15.17 1.61 -7.95
CA ALA A 131 -15.23 2.71 -6.99
C ALA A 131 -15.74 4.02 -7.65
N PRO A 132 -16.54 4.84 -6.93
CA PRO A 132 -17.21 5.98 -7.54
C PRO A 132 -16.34 7.22 -7.75
N LEU A 133 -15.25 7.36 -6.98
CA LEU A 133 -14.42 8.56 -6.99
C LEU A 133 -13.21 8.35 -7.90
N THR A 134 -13.08 9.15 -8.95
CA THR A 134 -11.91 9.16 -9.86
C THR A 134 -10.96 10.32 -9.55
N ALA A 135 -9.76 10.29 -10.12
CA ALA A 135 -8.88 11.45 -10.15
C ALA A 135 -9.51 12.61 -10.93
N TYR A 136 -10.33 12.33 -11.94
CA TYR A 136 -11.10 13.35 -12.66
C TYR A 136 -12.04 14.08 -11.72
N ASP A 137 -12.72 13.38 -10.80
CA ASP A 137 -13.62 13.99 -9.80
C ASP A 137 -12.85 14.76 -8.73
N VAL A 138 -11.78 14.17 -8.19
CA VAL A 138 -10.91 14.82 -7.20
C VAL A 138 -10.28 16.07 -7.75
N VAL A 139 -9.84 16.02 -9.01
CA VAL A 139 -9.47 17.21 -9.75
C VAL A 139 -10.77 18.00 -9.92
N ASN A 140 -11.53 17.85 -10.99
CA ASN A 140 -12.51 18.85 -11.43
C ASN A 140 -13.57 19.31 -10.41
N SER A 141 -13.93 18.54 -9.38
CA SER A 141 -15.04 18.85 -8.48
C SER A 141 -14.64 19.31 -7.06
N TRP A 142 -13.42 19.03 -6.59
CA TRP A 142 -13.02 19.46 -5.23
C TRP A 142 -12.63 20.94 -5.18
N SER A 143 -12.93 21.59 -4.05
CA SER A 143 -12.61 23.00 -3.82
C SER A 143 -11.11 23.27 -3.77
N TYR A 144 -10.72 24.52 -3.99
CA TYR A 144 -9.35 24.97 -3.83
C TYR A 144 -8.74 24.55 -2.47
N GLU A 145 -9.47 24.73 -1.37
CA GLU A 145 -9.01 24.37 -0.02
C GLU A 145 -8.80 22.87 0.12
N GLN A 146 -9.69 22.06 -0.45
CA GLN A 146 -9.56 20.59 -0.44
C GLN A 146 -8.32 20.15 -1.22
N LEU A 147 -8.08 20.71 -2.41
CA LEU A 147 -6.90 20.43 -3.23
C LEU A 147 -5.60 20.84 -2.52
N VAL A 148 -5.54 22.06 -1.98
CA VAL A 148 -4.39 22.52 -1.20
C VAL A 148 -4.11 21.59 -0.04
N ARG A 149 -5.16 21.17 0.67
CA ARG A 149 -5.04 20.25 1.81
C ARG A 149 -4.42 18.93 1.38
N ILE A 150 -4.92 18.26 0.34
CA ILE A 150 -4.38 16.96 -0.06
C ILE A 150 -2.98 17.07 -0.67
N PHE A 151 -2.70 18.10 -1.48
CA PHE A 151 -1.36 18.28 -2.05
C PHE A 151 -0.32 18.51 -0.95
N PHE A 152 -0.68 19.26 0.08
CA PHE A 152 0.19 19.47 1.23
C PHE A 152 0.31 18.22 2.12
N GLN A 153 -0.81 17.61 2.52
CA GLN A 153 -0.81 16.53 3.51
C GLN A 153 -0.38 15.18 2.93
N TYR A 154 -0.86 14.84 1.73
CA TYR A 154 -0.63 13.55 1.10
C TYR A 154 0.53 13.57 0.10
N GLY A 155 0.80 14.72 -0.52
CA GLY A 155 1.92 14.90 -1.45
C GLY A 155 3.17 15.49 -0.83
N GLU A 156 3.09 16.10 0.37
CA GLU A 156 4.15 16.93 0.94
C GLU A 156 4.63 18.02 -0.06
N GLU A 157 3.69 18.56 -0.86
CA GLU A 157 3.94 19.57 -1.89
C GLU A 157 3.94 20.99 -1.31
N LYS A 158 5.05 21.70 -1.51
CA LYS A 158 5.26 23.06 -0.98
C LYS A 158 4.54 24.11 -1.81
N PHE A 159 4.35 23.85 -3.10
CA PHE A 159 3.64 24.73 -4.05
C PHE A 159 2.15 24.38 -4.16
N SER A 160 1.58 23.72 -3.14
CA SER A 160 0.19 23.25 -3.12
C SER A 160 -0.81 24.35 -3.45
N LYS A 161 -0.62 25.55 -2.90
CA LYS A 161 -1.44 26.74 -3.18
C LYS A 161 -1.37 27.17 -4.64
N GLN A 162 -0.17 27.27 -5.20
CA GLN A 162 0.02 27.74 -6.58
C GLN A 162 -0.55 26.73 -7.58
N ILE A 163 -0.32 25.44 -7.35
CA ILE A 163 -0.84 24.36 -8.19
C ILE A 163 -2.36 24.32 -8.13
N ALA A 164 -2.96 24.37 -6.93
CA ALA A 164 -4.42 24.41 -6.79
C ALA A 164 -5.05 25.65 -7.45
N ARG A 165 -4.39 26.82 -7.41
CA ARG A 165 -4.86 28.01 -8.16
C ARG A 165 -4.81 27.82 -9.66
N LYS A 166 -3.76 27.20 -10.20
CA LYS A 166 -3.65 26.89 -11.64
C LYS A 166 -4.77 25.97 -12.10
N ILE A 167 -5.05 24.96 -11.29
CA ILE A 167 -6.11 24.01 -11.52
C ILE A 167 -7.50 24.68 -11.47
N GLU A 168 -7.78 25.51 -10.45
CA GLU A 168 -9.04 26.25 -10.32
C GLU A 168 -9.28 27.18 -11.52
N ALA A 169 -8.26 27.99 -11.89
CA ALA A 169 -8.35 28.91 -13.02
C ALA A 169 -8.55 28.20 -14.37
N TYR A 170 -7.98 27.00 -14.54
CA TYR A 170 -8.20 26.23 -15.76
C TYR A 170 -9.66 25.76 -15.90
N ARG A 171 -10.25 25.32 -14.78
CA ARG A 171 -11.64 24.82 -14.73
C ARG A 171 -12.70 25.88 -15.01
N GLU A 172 -12.37 27.15 -14.85
CA GLU A 172 -13.25 28.26 -15.27
C GLU A 172 -13.55 28.21 -16.77
N ASN A 173 -12.65 27.62 -17.57
CA ASN A 173 -12.77 27.57 -19.03
C ASN A 173 -13.15 26.17 -19.52
N LYS A 174 -12.51 25.12 -18.98
CA LYS A 174 -12.83 23.72 -19.31
C LYS A 174 -12.35 22.74 -18.24
N ALA A 175 -12.95 21.55 -18.22
CA ALA A 175 -12.48 20.45 -17.39
C ALA A 175 -11.05 20.02 -17.78
N ILE A 176 -10.31 19.51 -16.80
CA ILE A 176 -9.03 18.83 -16.99
C ILE A 176 -9.35 17.37 -17.23
N GLU A 177 -9.11 16.88 -18.44
CA GLU A 177 -9.56 15.56 -18.89
C GLU A 177 -8.44 14.51 -18.77
N THR A 178 -7.18 14.95 -18.93
CA THR A 178 -6.05 14.02 -19.03
C THR A 178 -4.93 14.27 -18.01
N THR A 179 -4.12 13.23 -17.79
CA THR A 179 -2.91 13.28 -16.98
C THR A 179 -1.90 14.28 -17.53
N GLY A 180 -1.78 14.42 -18.85
CA GLY A 180 -0.89 15.38 -19.50
C GLY A 180 -1.29 16.83 -19.22
N GLU A 181 -2.58 17.15 -19.33
CA GLU A 181 -3.10 18.48 -18.97
C GLU A 181 -2.81 18.81 -17.50
N LEU A 182 -3.08 17.85 -16.60
CA LEU A 182 -2.77 18.01 -15.18
C LEU A 182 -1.27 18.23 -14.93
N VAL A 183 -0.40 17.48 -15.62
CA VAL A 183 1.06 17.64 -15.52
C VAL A 183 1.50 19.04 -15.92
N GLU A 184 0.95 19.61 -16.99
CA GLU A 184 1.30 20.96 -17.42
C GLU A 184 0.86 22.01 -16.39
N LEU A 185 -0.35 21.90 -15.84
CA LEU A 185 -0.82 22.81 -14.79
C LEU A 185 0.04 22.73 -13.53
N ILE A 186 0.49 21.53 -13.14
CA ILE A 186 1.43 21.37 -12.03
C ILE A 186 2.75 22.06 -12.34
N LYS A 187 3.31 21.87 -13.55
CA LYS A 187 4.56 22.53 -13.96
C LYS A 187 4.43 24.05 -13.96
N GLU A 188 3.29 24.60 -14.35
CA GLU A 188 3.03 26.04 -14.30
C GLU A 188 2.91 26.58 -12.87
N GLY A 189 2.41 25.78 -11.93
CA GLY A 189 2.31 26.13 -10.51
C GLY A 189 3.66 26.10 -9.79
N ILE A 190 4.67 25.44 -10.36
CA ILE A 190 5.99 25.27 -9.75
C ILE A 190 7.02 26.21 -10.43
N PRO A 191 7.68 27.10 -9.66
CA PRO A 191 8.75 27.96 -10.18
C PRO A 191 9.83 27.17 -10.94
N ALA A 192 10.31 27.72 -12.06
CA ALA A 192 11.28 27.04 -12.91
C ALA A 192 12.56 26.55 -12.18
N PRO A 193 13.15 27.30 -11.22
CA PRO A 193 14.29 26.80 -10.44
C PRO A 193 13.94 25.56 -9.60
N ALA A 194 12.72 25.50 -9.04
CA ALA A 194 12.26 24.38 -8.25
C ALA A 194 11.92 23.15 -9.11
N ARG A 195 11.55 23.33 -10.38
CA ARG A 195 11.30 22.23 -11.34
C ARG A 195 12.57 21.46 -11.74
N ARG A 196 13.74 22.10 -11.68
CA ARG A 196 15.03 21.51 -12.10
C ARG A 196 15.69 20.64 -11.04
N THR A 197 15.20 20.67 -9.81
CA THR A 197 15.79 19.95 -8.68
C THR A 197 14.85 18.84 -8.22
N GLY A 198 15.38 17.62 -8.03
CA GLY A 198 14.62 16.46 -7.60
C GLY A 198 14.02 15.63 -8.74
N GLY A 199 13.00 14.82 -8.42
CA GLY A 199 12.29 13.98 -9.38
C GLY A 199 11.28 14.74 -10.23
N HIS A 200 10.45 14.01 -10.98
CA HIS A 200 9.44 14.63 -11.85
C HIS A 200 8.49 15.57 -11.05
N PRO A 201 8.25 16.81 -11.50
CA PRO A 201 7.47 17.81 -10.76
C PRO A 201 6.04 17.35 -10.39
N ALA A 202 5.43 16.49 -11.21
CA ALA A 202 4.08 16.00 -10.96
C ALA A 202 3.99 14.90 -9.89
N LYS A 203 5.12 14.27 -9.50
CA LYS A 203 5.13 13.06 -8.67
C LYS A 203 4.35 13.23 -7.36
N ARG A 204 4.54 14.35 -6.65
CA ARG A 204 3.92 14.62 -5.34
C ARG A 204 2.42 14.85 -5.45
N VAL A 205 1.99 15.57 -6.48
CA VAL A 205 0.56 15.85 -6.72
C VAL A 205 -0.16 14.58 -7.17
N PHE A 206 0.44 13.78 -8.05
CA PHE A 206 -0.11 12.49 -8.45
C PHE A 206 -0.24 11.54 -7.25
N GLN A 207 0.80 11.48 -6.39
CA GLN A 207 0.72 10.73 -5.13
C GLN A 207 -0.44 11.23 -4.25
N ALA A 208 -0.60 12.55 -4.11
CA ALA A 208 -1.66 13.12 -3.29
C ALA A 208 -3.07 12.80 -3.79
N ILE A 209 -3.29 12.92 -5.11
CA ILE A 209 -4.57 12.60 -5.75
C ILE A 209 -4.86 11.12 -5.60
N ARG A 210 -3.88 10.26 -5.89
CA ARG A 210 -4.00 8.81 -5.72
C ARG A 210 -4.39 8.42 -4.29
N ILE A 211 -3.71 8.98 -3.28
CA ILE A 211 -4.04 8.74 -1.86
C ILE A 211 -5.47 9.17 -1.57
N ALA A 212 -5.91 10.32 -2.11
CA ALA A 212 -7.27 10.83 -1.90
C ALA A 212 -8.35 9.99 -2.60
N VAL A 213 -8.08 9.50 -3.82
CA VAL A 213 -8.99 8.67 -4.61
C VAL A 213 -9.24 7.33 -3.90
N ASN A 214 -8.19 6.70 -3.36
CA ASN A 214 -8.27 5.34 -2.83
C ASN A 214 -8.32 5.27 -1.29
N ASP A 215 -8.41 6.41 -0.60
CA ASP A 215 -8.39 6.50 0.88
C ASP A 215 -7.20 5.74 1.51
N GLU A 216 -6.05 5.70 0.81
CA GLU A 216 -4.99 4.70 1.01
C GLU A 216 -4.48 4.67 2.46
N LEU A 217 -4.27 5.84 3.06
CA LEU A 217 -3.69 5.95 4.41
C LEU A 217 -4.63 5.44 5.49
N LYS A 218 -5.93 5.76 5.39
CA LYS A 218 -6.92 5.37 6.39
C LYS A 218 -7.24 3.88 6.27
N VAL A 219 -7.40 3.41 5.03
CA VAL A 219 -7.55 1.99 4.71
C VAL A 219 -6.38 1.17 5.27
N PHE A 220 -5.14 1.64 5.09
CA PHE A 220 -3.97 0.98 5.65
C PHE A 220 -3.96 0.99 7.19
N GLU A 221 -4.30 2.11 7.83
CA GLU A 221 -4.35 2.19 9.29
C GLU A 221 -5.37 1.19 9.87
N GLU A 222 -6.60 1.15 9.33
CA GLU A 222 -7.67 0.24 9.77
C GLU A 222 -7.29 -1.24 9.57
N ALA A 223 -6.69 -1.55 8.43
CA ALA A 223 -6.28 -2.91 8.11
C ALA A 223 -5.07 -3.39 8.90
N LEU A 224 -4.13 -2.50 9.21
CA LEU A 224 -2.96 -2.84 10.02
C LEU A 224 -3.37 -3.19 11.46
N GLU A 225 -4.34 -2.46 12.04
CA GLU A 225 -4.92 -2.82 13.34
C GLU A 225 -5.62 -4.19 13.27
N SER A 226 -6.44 -4.39 12.25
CA SER A 226 -7.12 -5.69 12.03
C SER A 226 -6.10 -6.83 11.90
N ALA A 227 -5.03 -6.63 11.14
CA ALA A 227 -3.99 -7.64 10.95
C ALA A 227 -3.32 -8.03 12.27
N ILE A 228 -3.01 -7.06 13.14
CA ILE A 228 -2.41 -7.31 14.46
C ILE A 228 -3.35 -8.13 15.36
N GLU A 229 -4.65 -7.87 15.31
CA GLU A 229 -5.63 -8.65 16.07
C GLU A 229 -5.81 -10.07 15.51
N MET A 230 -5.68 -10.25 14.19
CA MET A 230 -5.91 -11.54 13.54
C MET A 230 -4.71 -12.48 13.48
N VAL A 231 -3.47 -11.99 13.53
CA VAL A 231 -2.34 -12.92 13.62
C VAL A 231 -2.37 -13.66 14.96
N LYS A 232 -2.03 -14.96 14.94
CA LYS A 232 -1.87 -15.80 16.14
C LYS A 232 -0.70 -15.30 16.99
N PRO A 233 -0.62 -15.63 18.29
CA PRO A 233 0.64 -15.54 19.03
C PRO A 233 1.77 -16.25 18.27
N GLY A 234 2.91 -15.58 18.11
CA GLY A 234 4.03 -16.01 17.28
C GLY A 234 3.86 -15.78 15.77
N GLY A 235 2.67 -15.40 15.30
CA GLY A 235 2.44 -15.00 13.91
C GLY A 235 2.96 -13.60 13.61
N ARG A 236 3.23 -13.32 12.32
CA ARG A 236 3.93 -12.10 11.90
C ARG A 236 3.17 -11.24 10.90
N VAL A 237 3.41 -9.93 10.96
CA VAL A 237 2.93 -8.95 10.00
C VAL A 237 4.13 -8.29 9.31
N SER A 238 4.22 -8.45 7.99
CA SER A 238 5.24 -7.83 7.13
C SER A 238 4.61 -6.68 6.33
N VAL A 239 5.20 -5.50 6.34
CA VAL A 239 4.68 -4.32 5.63
C VAL A 239 5.78 -3.65 4.82
N ILE A 240 5.64 -3.61 3.50
CA ILE A 240 6.41 -2.77 2.59
C ILE A 240 5.66 -1.44 2.42
N THR A 241 6.38 -0.34 2.59
CA THR A 241 5.88 1.03 2.40
C THR A 241 6.75 1.75 1.37
N PHE A 242 6.19 2.64 0.56
CA PHE A 242 6.91 3.34 -0.51
C PHE A 242 7.03 4.85 -0.28
N HIS A 243 6.31 5.40 0.69
CA HIS A 243 6.49 6.80 1.08
C HIS A 243 6.43 7.04 2.59
N SER A 244 6.83 8.26 2.98
CA SER A 244 6.99 8.71 4.37
C SER A 244 5.72 8.56 5.21
N LEU A 245 4.55 8.80 4.63
CA LEU A 245 3.26 8.74 5.31
C LEU A 245 2.88 7.31 5.71
N GLU A 246 2.97 6.35 4.78
CA GLU A 246 2.78 4.92 5.06
C GLU A 246 3.78 4.41 6.11
N ASP A 247 5.07 4.71 5.93
CA ASP A 247 6.14 4.29 6.86
C ASP A 247 5.89 4.86 8.27
N ARG A 248 5.37 6.08 8.37
CA ARG A 248 5.00 6.72 9.64
C ARG A 248 3.84 6.00 10.32
N ILE A 249 2.78 5.64 9.58
CA ILE A 249 1.64 4.89 10.12
C ILE A 249 2.13 3.54 10.64
N CYS A 250 2.80 2.76 9.79
CA CYS A 250 3.32 1.44 10.15
C CYS A 250 4.22 1.50 11.40
N LYS A 251 5.20 2.41 11.40
CA LYS A 251 6.12 2.59 12.53
C LYS A 251 5.37 2.98 13.81
N THR A 252 4.41 3.89 13.73
CA THR A 252 3.69 4.39 14.90
C THR A 252 2.78 3.32 15.49
N THR A 253 2.04 2.61 14.65
CA THR A 253 1.17 1.49 15.03
C THR A 253 1.96 0.34 15.64
N PHE A 254 3.05 -0.10 15.00
CA PHE A 254 3.91 -1.14 15.55
C PHE A 254 4.57 -0.70 16.86
N LYS A 255 5.02 0.55 16.98
CA LYS A 255 5.58 1.08 18.22
C LYS A 255 4.54 1.12 19.33
N ARG A 256 3.32 1.60 19.06
CA ARG A 256 2.21 1.63 20.02
C ARG A 256 1.92 0.23 20.56
N ASN A 257 1.81 -0.76 19.69
CA ASN A 257 1.48 -2.13 20.07
C ASN A 257 2.67 -2.93 20.64
N SER A 258 3.91 -2.43 20.51
CA SER A 258 5.12 -3.05 21.07
C SER A 258 5.68 -2.36 22.32
N THR A 259 5.04 -1.28 22.78
CA THR A 259 5.46 -0.52 23.97
C THR A 259 4.58 -0.89 25.15
N THR A 260 5.19 -1.30 26.26
CA THR A 260 4.48 -1.45 27.53
C THR A 260 3.94 -0.09 27.98
N PRO A 261 2.67 0.02 28.39
CA PRO A 261 2.12 1.26 28.92
C PRO A 261 2.87 1.68 30.20
N GLN A 262 2.70 2.94 30.61
CA GLN A 262 3.27 3.41 31.87
C GLN A 262 2.56 2.70 33.03
N LEU A 263 3.31 1.88 33.78
CA LEU A 263 2.80 1.13 34.92
C LEU A 263 3.17 1.82 36.23
N PRO A 264 2.34 1.71 37.29
CA PRO A 264 2.71 2.13 38.63
C PRO A 264 4.05 1.51 39.09
N PRO A 265 4.92 2.29 39.74
CA PRO A 265 6.18 1.76 40.26
C PRO A 265 5.92 0.69 41.33
N GLY A 266 6.70 -0.39 41.31
CA GLY A 266 6.65 -1.46 42.32
C GLY A 266 5.75 -2.65 41.99
N LEU A 267 5.15 -2.72 40.79
CA LEU A 267 4.46 -3.93 40.34
C LEU A 267 5.47 -5.08 40.14
N PRO A 268 5.35 -6.21 40.87
CA PRO A 268 6.30 -7.32 40.77
C PRO A 268 6.15 -8.11 39.46
N ILE A 269 4.93 -8.13 38.90
CA ILE A 269 4.59 -8.80 37.64
C ILE A 269 3.70 -7.85 36.85
N ILE A 270 3.99 -7.69 35.56
CA ILE A 270 3.13 -6.96 34.63
C ILE A 270 1.93 -7.85 34.30
N PRO A 271 0.69 -7.43 34.61
CA PRO A 271 -0.50 -8.20 34.21
C PRO A 271 -0.56 -8.39 32.69
N ASP A 272 -1.12 -9.52 32.24
CA ASP A 272 -1.11 -9.91 30.84
C ASP A 272 -1.78 -8.87 29.92
N GLU A 273 -2.82 -8.19 30.41
CA GLU A 273 -3.51 -7.12 29.71
C GLU A 273 -2.65 -5.87 29.44
N PHE A 274 -1.54 -5.71 30.16
CA PHE A 274 -0.58 -4.63 29.95
C PHE A 274 0.68 -5.08 29.20
N LYS A 275 0.81 -6.37 28.87
CA LYS A 275 1.92 -6.82 28.03
C LYS A 275 1.72 -6.27 26.61
N PRO A 276 2.80 -5.82 25.96
CA PRO A 276 2.71 -5.37 24.58
C PRO A 276 2.20 -6.51 23.70
N LYS A 277 1.26 -6.21 22.79
CA LYS A 277 0.74 -7.19 21.83
C LYS A 277 1.80 -7.64 20.83
N LEU A 278 2.76 -6.78 20.52
CA LEU A 278 3.77 -7.02 19.50
C LEU A 278 5.20 -7.05 20.04
N LYS A 279 6.05 -7.75 19.31
CA LYS A 279 7.51 -7.70 19.37
C LYS A 279 8.01 -7.23 18.00
N LEU A 280 8.81 -6.17 17.99
CA LEU A 280 9.44 -5.69 16.75
C LEU A 280 10.54 -6.69 16.33
N ILE A 281 10.39 -7.28 15.15
CA ILE A 281 11.43 -8.12 14.53
C ILE A 281 12.47 -7.20 13.87
N THR A 282 12.01 -6.17 13.15
CA THR A 282 12.88 -5.16 12.53
C THR A 282 12.80 -3.83 13.28
N ARG A 283 13.85 -3.47 14.03
CA ARG A 283 13.92 -2.15 14.72
C ARG A 283 14.12 -0.98 13.73
N LYS A 284 14.95 -1.21 12.70
CA LYS A 284 15.10 -0.34 11.54
C LYS A 284 14.40 -1.01 10.36
N PRO A 285 13.82 -0.24 9.41
CA PRO A 285 13.25 -0.85 8.23
C PRO A 285 14.35 -1.56 7.42
N ILE A 286 14.00 -2.69 6.81
CA ILE A 286 14.82 -3.33 5.79
C ILE A 286 14.65 -2.51 4.50
N LEU A 287 15.76 -2.23 3.83
CA LEU A 287 15.80 -1.49 2.57
C LEU A 287 16.24 -2.43 1.45
N PRO A 288 15.84 -2.18 0.20
CA PRO A 288 16.35 -2.94 -0.95
C PRO A 288 17.87 -2.88 -1.00
N SER A 289 18.47 -3.98 -1.44
CA SER A 289 19.91 -4.07 -1.68
C SER A 289 20.32 -3.25 -2.90
N ASP A 290 21.60 -2.89 -3.02
CA ASP A 290 22.11 -2.18 -4.21
C ASP A 290 21.86 -2.99 -5.50
N ILE A 291 21.97 -4.33 -5.43
CA ILE A 291 21.67 -5.24 -6.54
C ILE A 291 20.20 -5.11 -6.96
N GLU A 292 19.27 -5.13 -6.00
CA GLU A 292 17.84 -4.96 -6.29
C GLU A 292 17.55 -3.58 -6.86
N LEU A 293 18.25 -2.52 -6.42
CA LEU A 293 18.07 -1.17 -6.96
C LEU A 293 18.57 -1.03 -8.40
N GLU A 294 19.61 -1.75 -8.79
CA GLU A 294 20.11 -1.82 -10.16
C GLU A 294 19.15 -2.55 -11.09
N GLU A 295 18.54 -3.65 -10.62
CA GLU A 295 17.60 -4.46 -11.40
C GLU A 295 16.17 -3.88 -11.39
N ASN A 296 15.79 -3.19 -10.31
CA ASN A 296 14.43 -2.74 -10.06
C ASN A 296 14.40 -1.34 -9.42
N ASN A 297 14.45 -0.31 -10.26
CA ASN A 297 14.36 1.07 -9.80
C ASN A 297 13.06 1.40 -9.03
N ARG A 298 11.99 0.59 -9.16
CA ARG A 298 10.74 0.76 -8.38
C ARG A 298 10.95 0.46 -6.89
N ALA A 299 11.94 -0.35 -6.54
CA ALA A 299 12.25 -0.68 -5.15
C ALA A 299 12.84 0.52 -4.38
N ARG A 300 13.38 1.55 -5.05
CA ARG A 300 14.20 2.62 -4.42
C ARG A 300 13.65 3.26 -3.15
N SER A 301 12.34 3.45 -3.05
CA SER A 301 11.72 4.07 -1.87
C SER A 301 11.09 3.08 -0.88
N ALA A 302 11.21 1.78 -1.17
CA ALA A 302 10.63 0.72 -0.36
C ALA A 302 11.29 0.62 1.01
N LYS A 303 10.46 0.35 2.01
CA LYS A 303 10.88 0.08 3.39
C LYS A 303 10.01 -1.03 3.95
N LEU A 304 10.64 -2.13 4.31
CA LEU A 304 9.97 -3.26 4.95
C LEU A 304 10.08 -3.18 6.47
N ARG A 305 8.96 -3.40 7.17
CA ARG A 305 8.89 -3.55 8.63
C ARG A 305 8.16 -4.84 8.98
N ILE A 306 8.67 -5.53 10.00
CA ILE A 306 8.13 -6.80 10.46
C ILE A 306 7.91 -6.74 11.99
N ALA A 307 6.73 -7.17 12.42
CA ALA A 307 6.38 -7.37 13.82
C ALA A 307 5.75 -8.75 14.04
N GLU A 308 5.97 -9.32 15.22
CA GLU A 308 5.47 -10.62 15.65
C GLU A 308 4.51 -10.42 16.82
N LYS A 309 3.37 -11.11 16.82
CA LYS A 309 2.45 -11.06 17.96
C LYS A 309 3.00 -11.89 19.11
N ARG A 310 2.89 -11.34 20.33
CA ARG A 310 3.31 -12.01 21.57
C ARG A 310 2.24 -12.96 22.10
#